data_AF-A0A7V9MHS9-F1
#
_entry.id   AF-A0A7V9MHS9-F1
#
_cell.length_a   1.000
_cell.length_b   1.000
_cell.length_c   1.000
_cell.angle_alpha   90.00
_cell.angle_beta   90.00
_cell.angle_gamma   90.00
#
_symmetry.space_group_name_H-M   'P 1'
#
loop_
_entity.id
_entity.type
_entity.pdbx_description
1 polymer ?
#
loop_
_entity_poly.entity_id
_entity_poly.type
_entity_poly.pdbx_seq_one_letter_code
_entity_poly.pdbx_strand_id
1 'polypeptide(L)'
;MSGWIEAGDLEQRLGGLRGIGETPAGITRLAWTAEAEACGAWFADQAATLGRRCEIDPAGNHWAPPPSVDAPWWGIGSHLDSVRGGGSYDGPLGVAAAFEVASRADAPVAVICLADEEGARYNTPTFGSRALVGRLELAELLGRRDDDGITLRDALAAAGVDPGGLGRAPEWLGRLRGFLELHIDQTRELAQAGRPSGVVSSLASRLRLEVELLGRADHAGTTHREERRDAMSAAARLIVAAEDLAAGTPELAVTAARLLVEPNALTTVPARVRLWL
;
A
#
# COMPACT_ATOMS: atom_id res chain seq x y z
N MET A 1 11.47 -16.00 -32.11
CA MET A 1 11.92 -15.56 -30.78
C MET A 1 11.09 -16.35 -29.77
N SER A 2 11.71 -16.94 -28.75
CA SER A 2 10.98 -17.61 -27.68
C SER A 2 9.93 -16.64 -27.12
N GLY A 3 8.68 -17.08 -26.95
CA GLY A 3 7.64 -16.28 -26.30
C GLY A 3 7.84 -16.11 -24.78
N TRP A 4 9.04 -16.43 -24.28
CA TRP A 4 9.40 -16.35 -22.87
C TRP A 4 9.91 -14.93 -22.55
N ILE A 5 9.71 -14.54 -21.29
CA ILE A 5 10.26 -13.31 -20.72
C ILE A 5 11.55 -13.71 -20.01
N GLU A 6 12.66 -13.12 -20.41
CA GLU A 6 13.98 -13.38 -19.82
C GLU A 6 14.31 -12.33 -18.76
N ALA A 7 15.25 -12.63 -17.85
CA ALA A 7 15.66 -11.69 -16.80
C ALA A 7 16.14 -10.34 -17.36
N GLY A 8 16.88 -10.36 -18.48
CA GLY A 8 17.37 -9.15 -19.14
C GLY A 8 16.27 -8.23 -19.66
N ASP A 9 15.10 -8.77 -20.03
CA ASP A 9 13.94 -7.98 -20.46
C ASP A 9 13.43 -7.13 -19.28
N LEU A 10 13.25 -7.77 -18.12
CA LEU A 10 12.82 -7.11 -16.89
C LEU A 10 13.85 -6.09 -16.39
N GLU A 11 15.14 -6.46 -16.39
CA GLU A 11 16.23 -5.57 -16.01
C GLU A 11 16.29 -4.32 -16.90
N GLN A 12 16.03 -4.47 -18.21
CA GLN A 12 15.98 -3.35 -19.12
C GLN A 12 14.84 -2.38 -18.78
N ARG A 13 13.61 -2.89 -18.55
CA ARG A 13 12.48 -2.02 -18.16
C ARG A 13 12.71 -1.33 -16.83
N LEU A 14 13.11 -2.09 -15.81
CA LEU A 14 13.42 -1.56 -14.47
C LEU A 14 14.57 -0.54 -14.53
N GLY A 15 15.52 -0.72 -15.45
CA GLY A 15 16.58 0.24 -15.73
C GLY A 15 16.07 1.63 -16.09
N GLY A 16 14.90 1.74 -16.74
CA GLY A 16 14.27 3.02 -17.09
C GLY A 16 13.70 3.80 -15.90
N LEU A 17 13.56 3.16 -14.73
CA LEU A 17 13.13 3.82 -13.49
C LEU A 17 14.32 4.31 -12.63
N ARG A 18 15.57 3.98 -13.02
CA ARG A 18 16.75 4.42 -12.29
C ARG A 18 16.84 5.94 -12.26
N GLY A 19 17.29 6.46 -11.13
CA GLY A 19 17.36 7.89 -10.85
C GLY A 19 16.03 8.55 -10.45
N ILE A 20 14.88 7.88 -10.61
CA ILE A 20 13.59 8.41 -10.16
C ILE A 20 13.38 8.06 -8.69
N GLY A 21 13.43 9.07 -7.82
CA GLY A 21 13.25 8.89 -6.38
C GLY A 21 14.39 8.13 -5.69
N GLU A 22 15.57 8.03 -6.31
CA GLU A 22 16.74 7.46 -5.65
C GLU A 22 17.26 8.37 -4.54
N THR A 23 17.44 7.81 -3.35
CA THR A 23 18.00 8.48 -2.17
C THR A 23 19.08 7.61 -1.54
N PRO A 24 19.94 8.15 -0.67
CA PRO A 24 20.90 7.33 0.08
C PRO A 24 20.26 6.22 0.94
N ALA A 25 18.98 6.38 1.31
CA ALA A 25 18.23 5.41 2.12
C ALA A 25 17.47 4.37 1.27
N GLY A 26 17.56 4.41 -0.06
CA GLY A 26 16.77 3.59 -0.97
C GLY A 26 15.87 4.44 -1.86
N ILE A 27 14.74 3.89 -2.27
CA ILE A 27 13.81 4.56 -3.19
C ILE A 27 12.71 5.30 -2.41
N THR A 28 12.41 6.53 -2.82
CA THR A 28 11.32 7.35 -2.29
C THR A 28 10.55 7.98 -3.44
N ARG A 29 9.45 7.36 -3.85
CA ARG A 29 8.53 7.82 -4.89
C ARG A 29 7.15 7.99 -4.27
N LEU A 30 6.99 9.03 -3.48
CA LEU A 30 5.71 9.29 -2.81
C LEU A 30 4.65 9.69 -3.84
N ALA A 31 3.40 9.31 -3.60
CA ALA A 31 2.32 9.69 -4.50
C ALA A 31 2.16 11.21 -4.61
N TRP A 32 1.71 11.66 -5.79
CA TRP A 32 1.37 13.06 -6.08
C TRP A 32 2.57 14.02 -5.95
N THR A 33 3.79 13.53 -6.17
CA THR A 33 5.02 14.33 -6.25
C THR A 33 5.58 14.35 -7.68
N ALA A 34 6.66 15.11 -7.89
CA ALA A 34 7.38 15.13 -9.16
C ALA A 34 7.97 13.75 -9.53
N GLU A 35 8.39 12.95 -8.54
CA GLU A 35 8.86 11.58 -8.77
C GLU A 35 7.73 10.65 -9.24
N ALA A 36 6.52 10.81 -8.70
CA ALA A 36 5.34 10.10 -9.19
C ALA A 36 4.97 10.53 -10.61
N GLU A 37 5.05 11.82 -10.94
CA GLU A 37 4.88 12.33 -12.30
C GLU A 37 5.92 11.72 -13.26
N ALA A 38 7.19 11.67 -12.86
CA ALA A 38 8.24 11.03 -13.64
C ALA A 38 7.99 9.52 -13.85
N CYS A 39 7.43 8.82 -12.85
CA CYS A 39 7.00 7.43 -13.01
C CYS A 39 5.82 7.30 -13.99
N GLY A 40 4.87 8.23 -13.97
CA GLY A 40 3.77 8.29 -14.94
C GLY A 40 4.28 8.53 -16.37
N ALA A 41 5.28 9.40 -16.53
CA ALA A 41 5.95 9.62 -17.81
C ALA A 41 6.67 8.35 -18.30
N TRP A 42 7.41 7.67 -17.42
CA TRP A 42 8.01 6.37 -17.74
C TRP A 42 6.96 5.35 -18.19
N PHE A 43 5.83 5.25 -17.48
CA PHE A 43 4.74 4.35 -17.86
C PHE A 43 4.19 4.68 -19.26
N ALA A 44 3.99 5.96 -19.55
CA ALA A 44 3.54 6.41 -20.86
C ALA A 44 4.54 6.08 -21.97
N ASP A 45 5.84 6.23 -21.72
CA ASP A 45 6.90 5.83 -22.64
C ASP A 45 6.90 4.32 -22.88
N GLN A 46 6.74 3.50 -21.83
CA GLN A 46 6.60 2.05 -21.97
C GLN A 46 5.38 1.67 -22.81
N ALA A 47 4.24 2.31 -22.59
CA ALA A 47 3.04 2.11 -23.41
C ALA A 47 3.30 2.46 -24.89
N ALA A 48 4.00 3.57 -25.14
CA ALA A 48 4.34 4.01 -26.49
C ALA A 48 5.26 3.01 -27.22
N THR A 49 6.17 2.32 -26.51
CA THR A 49 6.99 1.24 -27.12
C THR A 49 6.16 0.09 -27.70
N LEU A 50 4.94 -0.09 -27.21
CA LEU A 50 3.98 -1.10 -27.69
C LEU A 50 2.97 -0.51 -28.70
N GLY A 51 3.14 0.75 -29.11
CA GLY A 51 2.17 1.47 -29.94
C GLY A 51 0.85 1.79 -29.23
N ARG A 52 0.85 1.79 -27.89
CA ARG A 52 -0.33 2.03 -27.06
C ARG A 52 -0.32 3.46 -26.51
N ARG A 53 -1.50 3.99 -26.21
CA ARG A 53 -1.62 5.26 -25.48
C ARG A 53 -1.76 4.97 -23.99
N CYS A 54 -1.17 5.84 -23.18
CA CYS A 54 -1.48 5.91 -21.77
C CYS A 54 -2.79 6.68 -21.58
N GLU A 55 -3.74 6.09 -20.86
CA GLU A 55 -4.94 6.76 -20.36
C GLU A 55 -4.83 6.90 -18.85
N ILE A 56 -5.29 8.02 -18.29
CA ILE A 56 -5.34 8.25 -16.85
C ILE A 56 -6.80 8.28 -16.43
N ASP A 57 -7.17 7.45 -15.45
CA ASP A 57 -8.54 7.40 -14.95
C ASP A 57 -8.82 8.50 -13.91
N PRO A 58 -10.08 8.69 -13.46
CA PRO A 58 -10.41 9.72 -12.48
C PRO A 58 -9.70 9.63 -11.13
N ALA A 59 -9.07 8.49 -10.81
CA ALA A 59 -8.30 8.27 -9.59
C ALA A 59 -6.78 8.41 -9.79
N GLY A 60 -6.34 8.76 -11.00
CA GLY A 60 -4.92 8.89 -11.32
C GLY A 60 -4.22 7.57 -11.64
N ASN A 61 -4.93 6.45 -11.75
CA ASN A 61 -4.31 5.21 -12.21
C ASN A 61 -3.94 5.37 -13.69
N HIS A 62 -2.79 4.85 -14.08
CA HIS A 62 -2.34 4.85 -15.47
C HIS A 62 -2.71 3.51 -16.13
N TRP A 63 -3.23 3.59 -17.35
CA TRP A 63 -3.70 2.45 -18.12
C TRP A 63 -3.04 2.45 -19.49
N ALA A 64 -2.59 1.29 -19.97
CA ALA A 64 -2.19 1.09 -21.35
C ALA A 64 -3.06 -0.02 -21.98
N PRO A 65 -4.29 0.33 -22.43
CA PRO A 65 -5.21 -0.61 -23.05
C PRO A 65 -4.62 -1.28 -24.30
N PRO A 66 -5.02 -2.52 -24.62
CA PRO A 66 -4.66 -3.14 -25.88
C PRO A 66 -5.30 -2.37 -27.06
N PRO A 67 -4.59 -2.18 -28.17
CA PRO A 67 -5.12 -1.43 -29.31
C PRO A 67 -6.19 -2.25 -30.04
N SER A 68 -7.20 -1.57 -30.57
CA SER A 68 -8.18 -2.14 -31.51
C SER A 68 -8.96 -3.36 -31.01
N VAL A 69 -9.09 -3.53 -29.70
CA VAL A 69 -9.92 -4.56 -29.07
C VAL A 69 -10.84 -3.90 -28.06
N ASP A 70 -12.15 -4.14 -28.18
CA ASP A 70 -13.11 -3.63 -27.21
C ASP A 70 -12.97 -4.34 -25.86
N ALA A 71 -13.22 -3.59 -24.79
CA ALA A 71 -13.29 -4.12 -23.43
C ALA A 71 -14.44 -5.16 -23.29
N PRO A 72 -14.36 -6.12 -22.35
CA PRO A 72 -13.40 -6.21 -21.25
C PRO A 72 -12.11 -6.99 -21.57
N TRP A 73 -11.00 -6.51 -21.01
CA TRP A 73 -9.64 -7.08 -21.18
C TRP A 73 -9.16 -7.77 -19.91
N TRP A 74 -8.08 -8.56 -20.01
CA TRP A 74 -7.33 -8.94 -18.81
C TRP A 74 -6.48 -7.75 -18.36
N GLY A 75 -6.56 -7.38 -17.09
CA GLY A 75 -5.67 -6.38 -16.49
C GLY A 75 -4.46 -7.07 -15.89
N ILE A 76 -3.27 -6.54 -16.15
CA ILE A 76 -2.05 -6.94 -15.43
C ILE A 76 -1.35 -5.67 -14.97
N GLY A 77 -0.91 -5.64 -13.73
CA GLY A 77 -0.37 -4.41 -13.17
C GLY A 77 0.15 -4.54 -11.76
N SER A 78 0.54 -3.40 -11.22
CA SER A 78 0.92 -3.19 -9.82
C SER A 78 0.98 -1.66 -9.57
N HIS A 79 1.95 -1.16 -8.81
CA HIS A 79 2.14 0.26 -8.52
C HIS A 79 3.57 0.74 -8.81
N LEU A 80 3.78 2.06 -8.81
CA LEU A 80 5.11 2.67 -8.97
C LEU A 80 5.48 3.63 -7.83
N ASP A 81 4.53 3.96 -6.95
CA ASP A 81 4.84 4.66 -5.71
C ASP A 81 5.57 3.73 -4.73
N SER A 82 6.25 4.31 -3.75
CA SER A 82 6.98 3.56 -2.73
C SER A 82 6.82 4.18 -1.36
N VAL A 83 7.07 3.40 -0.30
CA VAL A 83 7.44 3.97 1.00
C VAL A 83 8.74 4.78 0.93
N ARG A 84 9.03 5.55 1.98
CA ARG A 84 10.31 6.26 2.15
C ARG A 84 11.44 5.25 2.38
N GLY A 85 12.49 5.30 1.56
CA GLY A 85 13.60 4.35 1.63
C GLY A 85 13.21 2.91 1.28
N GLY A 86 12.21 2.74 0.42
CA GLY A 86 11.76 1.44 -0.09
C GLY A 86 12.76 0.78 -1.05
N GLY A 87 12.46 -0.46 -1.44
CA GLY A 87 13.22 -1.21 -2.42
C GLY A 87 12.90 -0.83 -3.87
N SER A 88 13.67 -1.37 -4.82
CA SER A 88 13.47 -1.11 -6.26
C SER A 88 12.44 -2.03 -6.94
N TYR A 89 11.95 -3.07 -6.25
CA TYR A 89 11.13 -4.14 -6.85
C TYR A 89 9.66 -4.13 -6.43
N ASP A 90 9.37 -3.57 -5.25
CA ASP A 90 8.05 -3.47 -4.64
C ASP A 90 7.16 -2.52 -5.44
N GLY A 91 6.22 -3.06 -6.23
CA GLY A 91 5.51 -2.35 -7.30
C GLY A 91 6.12 -2.50 -8.70
N PRO A 92 7.29 -1.90 -9.01
CA PRO A 92 7.85 -1.85 -10.37
C PRO A 92 8.05 -3.20 -11.04
N LEU A 93 8.35 -4.27 -10.29
CA LEU A 93 8.50 -5.60 -10.86
C LEU A 93 7.20 -6.05 -11.55
N GLY A 94 6.05 -5.82 -10.89
CA GLY A 94 4.74 -6.16 -11.43
C GLY A 94 4.39 -5.35 -12.67
N VAL A 95 4.67 -4.04 -12.66
CA VAL A 95 4.42 -3.16 -13.82
C VAL A 95 5.34 -3.50 -15.00
N ALA A 96 6.63 -3.74 -14.75
CA ALA A 96 7.58 -4.14 -15.79
C ALA A 96 7.20 -5.50 -16.41
N ALA A 97 6.85 -6.48 -15.58
CA ALA A 97 6.39 -7.79 -16.05
C ALA A 97 5.09 -7.67 -16.86
N ALA A 98 4.16 -6.80 -16.46
CA ALA A 98 2.93 -6.56 -17.20
C ALA A 98 3.20 -6.05 -18.62
N PHE A 99 4.15 -5.13 -18.80
CA PHE A 99 4.55 -4.68 -20.14
C PHE A 99 5.23 -5.79 -20.96
N GLU A 100 6.03 -6.66 -20.34
CA GLU A 100 6.63 -7.79 -21.05
C GLU A 100 5.63 -8.86 -21.46
N VAL A 101 4.58 -9.08 -20.65
CA VAL A 101 3.45 -9.93 -21.04
C VAL A 101 2.68 -9.27 -22.17
N ALA A 102 2.36 -7.98 -22.05
CA ALA A 102 1.58 -7.25 -23.04
C ALA A 102 2.27 -7.12 -24.42
N SER A 103 3.60 -7.23 -24.49
CA SER A 103 4.37 -7.21 -25.74
C SER A 103 4.44 -8.55 -26.46
N ARG A 104 4.14 -9.66 -25.77
CA ARG A 104 4.27 -11.04 -26.29
C ARG A 104 2.96 -11.82 -26.34
N ALA A 105 1.98 -11.49 -25.49
CA ALA A 105 0.74 -12.23 -25.38
C ALA A 105 -0.20 -11.92 -26.55
N ASP A 106 -0.81 -12.97 -27.10
CA ASP A 106 -1.89 -12.84 -28.09
C ASP A 106 -3.22 -12.37 -27.46
N ALA A 107 -3.33 -12.44 -26.14
CA ALA A 107 -4.50 -12.00 -25.40
C ALA A 107 -4.55 -10.46 -25.26
N PRO A 108 -5.75 -9.84 -25.28
CA PRO A 108 -5.88 -8.42 -25.02
C PRO A 108 -5.62 -8.14 -23.54
N VAL A 109 -4.41 -7.67 -23.25
CA VAL A 109 -3.95 -7.31 -21.91
C VAL A 109 -3.89 -5.79 -21.79
N ALA A 110 -4.57 -5.22 -20.80
CA ALA A 110 -4.35 -3.84 -20.36
C ALA A 110 -3.28 -3.82 -19.27
N VAL A 111 -2.23 -3.01 -19.45
CA VAL A 111 -1.25 -2.77 -18.39
C VAL A 111 -1.78 -1.66 -17.48
N ILE A 112 -1.69 -1.82 -16.17
CA ILE A 112 -2.24 -0.87 -15.20
C ILE A 112 -1.20 -0.55 -14.14
N CYS A 113 -1.00 0.74 -13.86
CA CYS A 113 -0.28 1.22 -12.69
C CYS A 113 -1.28 1.89 -11.75
N LEU A 114 -1.52 1.26 -10.60
CA LEU A 114 -2.39 1.77 -9.56
C LEU A 114 -1.71 2.94 -8.84
N ALA A 115 -2.49 3.97 -8.53
CA ALA A 115 -2.00 5.16 -7.86
C ALA A 115 -2.07 5.03 -6.34
N ASP A 116 -0.99 5.46 -5.66
CA ASP A 116 -0.88 5.56 -4.20
C ASP A 116 -1.30 4.25 -3.50
N GLU A 117 -0.63 3.15 -3.88
CA GLU A 117 -0.83 1.83 -3.27
C GLU A 117 -0.32 1.83 -1.83
N GLU A 118 0.87 2.37 -1.61
CA GLU A 118 1.53 2.33 -0.30
C GLU A 118 0.82 3.26 0.69
N GLY A 119 0.23 4.36 0.17
CA GLY A 119 -0.38 5.39 0.99
C GLY A 119 0.64 6.14 1.84
N ALA A 120 1.93 6.07 1.51
CA ALA A 120 3.03 6.48 2.37
C ALA A 120 3.03 7.99 2.71
N ARG A 121 2.42 8.81 1.85
CA ARG A 121 2.37 10.27 2.03
C ARG A 121 1.18 10.74 2.87
N TYR A 122 0.00 10.13 2.68
CA TYR A 122 -1.27 10.59 3.28
C TYR A 122 -1.92 9.55 4.19
N ASN A 123 -1.27 8.41 4.42
CA ASN A 123 -1.82 7.23 5.09
C ASN A 123 -3.13 6.78 4.44
N THR A 124 -3.11 6.70 3.10
CA THR A 124 -4.24 6.36 2.23
C THR A 124 -3.93 5.15 1.35
N PRO A 125 -3.57 4.00 1.95
CA PRO A 125 -3.11 2.86 1.17
C PRO A 125 -4.19 2.41 0.19
N THR A 126 -3.75 1.87 -0.94
CA THR A 126 -4.56 1.32 -2.02
C THR A 126 -5.53 2.35 -2.60
N PHE A 127 -5.15 3.63 -2.66
CA PHE A 127 -6.06 4.72 -3.04
C PHE A 127 -6.70 4.46 -4.40
N GLY A 128 -5.88 4.21 -5.42
CA GLY A 128 -6.31 4.05 -6.80
C GLY A 128 -7.19 2.82 -7.01
N SER A 129 -6.83 1.67 -6.43
CA SER A 129 -7.63 0.44 -6.52
C SER A 129 -8.91 0.52 -5.70
N ARG A 130 -8.90 1.14 -4.51
CA ARG A 130 -10.11 1.43 -3.75
C ARG A 130 -11.05 2.37 -4.49
N ALA A 131 -10.52 3.32 -5.25
CA ALA A 131 -11.34 4.19 -6.09
C ALA A 131 -12.09 3.39 -7.16
N LEU A 132 -11.38 2.49 -7.85
CA LEU A 132 -11.95 1.63 -8.89
C LEU A 132 -13.09 0.74 -8.37
N VAL A 133 -13.02 0.27 -7.12
CA VAL A 133 -14.08 -0.55 -6.52
C VAL A 133 -15.10 0.26 -5.69
N GLY A 134 -15.03 1.60 -5.74
CA GLY A 134 -15.98 2.47 -5.05
C GLY A 134 -15.88 2.44 -3.52
N ARG A 135 -14.68 2.20 -2.97
CA ARG A 135 -14.40 2.08 -1.52
C ARG A 135 -13.52 3.20 -0.96
N LEU A 136 -13.49 4.35 -1.64
CA LEU A 136 -12.87 5.57 -1.11
C LEU A 136 -13.89 6.38 -0.29
N GLU A 137 -13.56 6.63 0.98
CA GLU A 137 -14.32 7.51 1.86
C GLU A 137 -13.89 8.96 1.64
N LEU A 138 -14.28 9.53 0.48
CA LEU A 138 -13.76 10.81 -0.03
C LEU A 138 -13.90 11.99 0.96
N ALA A 139 -14.98 12.03 1.73
CA ALA A 139 -15.24 13.12 2.68
C ALA A 139 -14.17 13.21 3.78
N GLU A 140 -13.66 12.07 4.24
CA GLU A 140 -12.60 12.03 5.25
C GLU A 140 -11.21 12.19 4.61
N LEU A 141 -10.97 11.51 3.48
CA LEU A 141 -9.63 11.39 2.91
C LEU A 141 -9.08 12.71 2.37
N LEU A 142 -9.91 13.51 1.69
CA LEU A 142 -9.45 14.72 0.99
C LEU A 142 -8.91 15.80 1.94
N GLY A 143 -9.28 15.76 3.23
CA GLY A 143 -8.79 16.68 4.26
C GLY A 143 -7.48 16.25 4.93
N ARG A 144 -6.98 15.04 4.64
CA ARG A 144 -5.72 14.55 5.20
C ARG A 144 -4.56 15.41 4.73
N ARG A 145 -3.57 15.59 5.60
CA ARG A 145 -2.38 16.41 5.35
C ARG A 145 -1.13 15.54 5.40
N ASP A 146 -0.16 15.86 4.55
CA ASP A 146 1.18 15.30 4.64
C ASP A 146 2.01 16.03 5.72
N ASP A 147 3.28 15.65 5.84
CA ASP A 147 4.21 16.20 6.84
C ASP A 147 4.48 17.71 6.64
N ASP A 148 4.27 18.23 5.41
CA ASP A 148 4.42 19.64 5.06
C ASP A 148 3.09 20.43 5.18
N GLY A 149 2.01 19.75 5.61
CA GLY A 149 0.70 20.35 5.83
C GLY A 149 -0.14 20.53 4.56
N ILE A 150 0.30 20.02 3.40
CA ILE A 150 -0.44 20.08 2.13
C ILE A 150 -1.58 19.08 2.20
N THR A 151 -2.80 19.47 1.79
CA THR A 151 -3.93 18.53 1.81
C THR A 151 -3.88 17.55 0.64
N LEU A 152 -4.43 16.35 0.80
CA LEU A 152 -4.58 15.39 -0.30
C LEU A 152 -5.35 16.01 -1.48
N ARG A 153 -6.38 16.81 -1.19
CA ARG A 153 -7.12 17.56 -2.22
C ARG A 153 -6.19 18.43 -3.08
N ASP A 154 -5.32 19.21 -2.44
CA ASP A 154 -4.43 20.14 -3.14
C ASP A 154 -3.36 19.37 -3.93
N ALA A 155 -2.84 18.27 -3.38
CA ALA A 155 -1.86 17.43 -4.07
C ALA A 155 -2.45 16.71 -5.30
N LEU A 156 -3.67 16.17 -5.20
CA LEU A 156 -4.39 15.60 -6.34
C LEU A 156 -4.59 16.65 -7.44
N ALA A 157 -5.06 17.84 -7.07
CA ALA A 157 -5.28 18.92 -8.03
C ALA A 157 -3.97 19.37 -8.70
N ALA A 158 -2.87 19.45 -7.95
CA ALA A 158 -1.55 19.77 -8.48
C ALA A 158 -1.03 18.67 -9.45
N ALA A 159 -1.36 17.40 -9.19
CA ALA A 159 -1.06 16.27 -10.06
C ALA A 159 -2.04 16.11 -11.24
N GLY A 160 -2.98 17.06 -11.42
CA GLY A 160 -3.96 17.02 -12.52
C GLY A 160 -5.14 16.08 -12.30
N VAL A 161 -5.30 15.51 -11.11
CA VAL A 161 -6.44 14.65 -10.73
C VAL A 161 -7.55 15.51 -10.12
N ASP A 162 -8.71 15.56 -10.77
CA ASP A 162 -9.89 16.28 -10.26
C ASP A 162 -10.52 15.54 -9.07
N PRO A 163 -10.48 16.08 -7.83
CA PRO A 163 -11.09 15.43 -6.68
C PRO A 163 -12.61 15.29 -6.79
N GLY A 164 -13.28 16.14 -7.58
CA GLY A 164 -14.71 16.03 -7.88
C GLY A 164 -15.05 14.90 -8.84
N GLY A 165 -14.05 14.40 -9.58
CA GLY A 165 -14.17 13.31 -10.54
C GLY A 165 -14.01 11.91 -9.95
N LEU A 166 -13.45 11.78 -8.74
CA LEU A 166 -13.10 10.50 -8.13
C LEU A 166 -14.26 9.49 -8.06
N GLY A 167 -15.50 9.98 -7.88
CA GLY A 167 -16.71 9.15 -7.87
C GLY A 167 -17.00 8.42 -9.18
N ARG A 168 -16.36 8.80 -10.29
CA ARG A 168 -16.46 8.14 -11.60
C ARG A 168 -15.42 7.04 -11.81
N ALA A 169 -14.44 6.87 -10.92
CA ALA A 169 -13.45 5.81 -11.03
C ALA A 169 -14.09 4.40 -11.20
N PRO A 170 -15.21 4.05 -10.54
CA PRO A 170 -15.87 2.76 -10.75
C PRO A 170 -16.32 2.47 -12.19
N GLU A 171 -16.52 3.48 -13.03
CA GLU A 171 -16.88 3.31 -14.45
C GLU A 171 -15.79 2.59 -15.25
N TRP A 172 -14.54 2.62 -14.76
CA TRP A 172 -13.39 1.98 -15.40
C TRP A 172 -13.28 0.50 -15.07
N LEU A 173 -13.83 0.05 -13.94
CA LEU A 173 -13.72 -1.34 -13.51
C LEU A 173 -14.39 -2.31 -14.50
N GLY A 174 -15.48 -1.88 -15.15
CA GLY A 174 -16.18 -2.65 -16.19
C GLY A 174 -15.32 -2.92 -17.44
N ARG A 175 -14.16 -2.27 -17.59
CA ARG A 175 -13.21 -2.54 -18.66
C ARG A 175 -12.38 -3.80 -18.43
N LEU A 176 -12.46 -4.41 -17.25
CA LEU A 176 -11.67 -5.58 -16.87
C LEU A 176 -12.52 -6.85 -16.75
N ARG A 177 -12.00 -7.94 -17.32
CA ARG A 177 -12.47 -9.32 -17.11
C ARG A 177 -11.94 -9.91 -15.80
N GLY A 178 -10.77 -9.45 -15.39
CA GLY A 178 -10.05 -9.86 -14.20
C GLY A 178 -8.70 -9.13 -14.13
N PHE A 179 -8.02 -9.23 -12.99
CA PHE A 179 -6.76 -8.57 -12.73
C PHE A 179 -5.74 -9.58 -12.19
N LEU A 180 -4.52 -9.55 -12.71
CA LEU A 180 -3.38 -10.32 -12.21
C LEU A 180 -2.27 -9.38 -11.79
N GLU A 181 -1.63 -9.68 -10.67
CA GLU A 181 -0.48 -8.93 -10.16
C GLU A 181 0.66 -9.90 -9.88
N LEU A 182 1.83 -9.60 -10.44
CA LEU A 182 3.08 -10.22 -10.04
C LEU A 182 3.71 -9.33 -8.97
N HIS A 183 4.08 -9.93 -7.85
CA HIS A 183 4.71 -9.19 -6.77
C HIS A 183 5.87 -9.97 -6.16
N ILE A 184 6.79 -9.27 -5.50
CA ILE A 184 7.80 -9.91 -4.67
C ILE A 184 7.14 -10.51 -3.42
N ASP A 185 7.74 -11.56 -2.87
CA ASP A 185 7.27 -12.27 -1.67
C ASP A 185 7.13 -11.33 -0.45
N GLN A 186 8.03 -10.34 -0.33
CA GLN A 186 8.22 -9.48 0.87
C GLN A 186 8.49 -10.26 2.18
N THR A 187 8.43 -11.59 2.14
CA THR A 187 8.83 -12.49 3.21
C THR A 187 10.12 -13.26 2.84
N ARG A 188 10.48 -14.25 3.67
CA ARG A 188 11.58 -15.19 3.39
C ARG A 188 11.06 -16.59 3.03
N GLU A 189 9.75 -16.78 2.92
CA GLU A 189 9.12 -18.10 2.79
C GLU A 189 9.54 -18.81 1.50
N LEU A 190 9.44 -18.14 0.35
CA LEU A 190 9.84 -18.73 -0.92
C LEU A 190 11.34 -19.07 -0.95
N ALA A 191 12.17 -18.17 -0.42
CA ALA A 191 13.61 -18.38 -0.32
C ALA A 191 13.96 -19.56 0.59
N GLN A 192 13.31 -19.69 1.75
CA GLN A 192 13.50 -20.80 2.69
C GLN A 192 13.00 -22.13 2.10
N ALA A 193 11.93 -22.09 1.31
CA ALA A 193 11.40 -23.27 0.61
C ALA A 193 12.20 -23.63 -0.65
N GLY A 194 13.18 -22.82 -1.07
CA GLY A 194 13.92 -23.02 -2.31
C GLY A 194 13.03 -22.92 -3.56
N ARG A 195 11.96 -22.13 -3.51
CA ARG A 195 10.99 -21.97 -4.60
C ARG A 195 11.14 -20.59 -5.25
N PRO A 196 11.17 -20.49 -6.60
CA PRO A 196 11.31 -19.21 -7.28
C PRO A 196 10.02 -18.40 -7.35
N SER A 197 8.86 -19.04 -7.14
CA SER A 197 7.55 -18.39 -7.19
C SER A 197 6.50 -19.16 -6.39
N GLY A 198 5.42 -18.47 -6.03
CA GLY A 198 4.25 -19.00 -5.34
C GLY A 198 2.95 -18.44 -5.93
N VAL A 199 1.87 -19.21 -5.81
CA VAL A 199 0.51 -18.74 -6.14
C VAL A 199 -0.13 -18.26 -4.85
N VAL A 200 -0.45 -16.97 -4.78
CA VAL A 200 -1.13 -16.37 -3.64
C VAL A 200 -2.60 -16.78 -3.66
N SER A 201 -3.05 -17.52 -2.64
CA SER A 201 -4.44 -17.97 -2.49
C SER A 201 -5.32 -17.02 -1.69
N SER A 202 -4.71 -16.27 -0.76
CA SER A 202 -5.39 -15.30 0.09
C SER A 202 -4.41 -14.22 0.57
N LEU A 203 -4.95 -13.10 1.02
CA LEU A 203 -4.22 -12.03 1.70
C LEU A 203 -4.69 -11.96 3.15
N ALA A 204 -3.76 -11.69 4.06
CA ALA A 204 -4.10 -11.50 5.46
C ALA A 204 -5.05 -10.30 5.64
N SER A 205 -6.15 -10.53 6.36
CA SER A 205 -7.02 -9.42 6.79
C SER A 205 -6.32 -8.62 7.88
N ARG A 206 -6.51 -7.30 7.87
CA ARG A 206 -5.93 -6.38 8.85
C ARG A 206 -7.03 -5.78 9.71
N LEU A 207 -6.93 -5.98 11.02
CA LEU A 207 -7.73 -5.28 12.02
C LEU A 207 -6.79 -4.38 12.82
N ARG A 208 -7.10 -3.08 12.90
CA ARG A 208 -6.38 -2.12 13.74
C ARG A 208 -7.31 -1.67 14.84
N LEU A 209 -6.92 -1.86 16.10
CA LEU A 209 -7.73 -1.50 17.26
C LEU A 209 -7.04 -0.40 18.07
N GLU A 210 -7.79 0.63 18.43
CA GLU A 210 -7.40 1.51 19.52
C GLU A 210 -8.20 1.10 20.77
N VAL A 211 -7.48 0.67 21.81
CA VAL A 211 -8.06 0.23 23.08
C VAL A 211 -7.71 1.26 24.16
N GLU A 212 -8.75 1.78 24.81
CA GLU A 212 -8.61 2.67 25.96
C GLU A 212 -8.93 1.92 27.26
N LEU A 213 -7.94 1.86 28.15
CA LEU A 213 -8.04 1.26 29.47
C LEU A 213 -8.07 2.37 30.51
N LEU A 214 -9.17 2.43 31.27
CA LEU A 214 -9.40 3.41 32.32
C LEU A 214 -9.20 2.78 33.70
N GLY A 215 -8.36 3.43 34.48
CA GLY A 215 -7.99 3.09 35.85
C GLY A 215 -8.20 4.27 36.79
N ARG A 216 -7.31 4.41 37.78
CA ARG A 216 -7.30 5.54 38.72
C ARG A 216 -5.87 5.89 39.12
N ALA A 217 -5.54 7.18 39.07
CA ALA A 217 -4.27 7.69 39.57
C ALA A 217 -4.21 7.56 41.08
N ASP A 218 -3.15 6.95 41.59
CA ASP A 218 -2.95 6.68 43.01
C ASP A 218 -1.44 6.70 43.32
N HIS A 219 -1.03 6.94 44.56
CA HIS A 219 0.41 6.98 44.89
C HIS A 219 0.99 5.56 44.96
N ALA A 220 2.00 5.28 44.14
CA ALA A 220 2.53 3.93 43.93
C ALA A 220 3.14 3.29 45.18
N GLY A 221 3.59 4.09 46.15
CA GLY A 221 4.19 3.60 47.39
C GLY A 221 3.21 3.37 48.54
N THR A 222 2.02 3.98 48.51
CA THR A 222 1.10 4.00 49.67
C THR A 222 -0.24 3.34 49.39
N THR A 223 -0.68 3.28 48.13
CA THR A 223 -1.95 2.62 47.78
C THR A 223 -1.77 1.10 47.79
N HIS A 224 -2.58 0.40 48.58
CA HIS A 224 -2.52 -1.04 48.69
C HIS A 224 -2.92 -1.72 47.38
N ARG A 225 -2.38 -2.91 47.12
CA ARG A 225 -2.50 -3.60 45.82
C ARG A 225 -3.97 -3.84 45.44
N GLU A 226 -4.77 -4.26 46.40
CA GLU A 226 -6.19 -4.59 46.28
C GLU A 226 -7.09 -3.38 46.00
N GLU A 227 -6.61 -2.17 46.29
CA GLU A 227 -7.36 -0.93 46.05
C GLU A 227 -7.08 -0.33 44.67
N ARG A 228 -6.01 -0.79 43.99
CA ARG A 228 -5.54 -0.22 42.73
C ARG A 228 -6.49 -0.53 41.58
N ARG A 229 -6.68 0.47 40.72
CA ARG A 229 -7.20 0.31 39.37
C ARG A 229 -6.10 0.70 38.39
N ASP A 230 -5.13 -0.19 38.23
CA ASP A 230 -3.92 0.05 37.44
C ASP A 230 -4.16 -0.26 35.95
N ALA A 231 -4.26 0.80 35.13
CA ALA A 231 -4.50 0.68 33.69
C ALA A 231 -3.31 0.04 32.95
N MET A 232 -2.07 0.22 33.42
CA MET A 232 -0.88 -0.34 32.77
C MET A 232 -0.75 -1.83 33.03
N SER A 233 -1.06 -2.27 34.25
CA SER A 233 -1.16 -3.69 34.57
C SER A 233 -2.24 -4.40 33.73
N ALA A 234 -3.37 -3.74 33.47
CA ALA A 234 -4.41 -4.26 32.58
C ALA A 234 -3.93 -4.33 31.12
N ALA A 235 -3.24 -3.29 30.64
CA ALA A 235 -2.69 -3.26 29.28
C ALA A 235 -1.66 -4.37 29.05
N ALA A 236 -0.73 -4.57 29.98
CA ALA A 236 0.27 -5.62 29.90
C ALA A 236 -0.37 -7.02 29.79
N ARG A 237 -1.42 -7.29 30.58
CA ARG A 237 -2.17 -8.56 30.50
C ARG A 237 -2.88 -8.72 29.16
N LEU A 238 -3.45 -7.64 28.61
CA LEU A 238 -4.10 -7.68 27.31
C LEU A 238 -3.10 -7.99 26.19
N ILE A 239 -1.91 -7.41 26.23
CA ILE A 239 -0.84 -7.66 25.24
C ILE A 239 -0.43 -9.14 25.28
N VAL A 240 -0.13 -9.68 26.46
CA VAL A 240 0.23 -11.09 26.62
C VAL A 240 -0.89 -12.01 26.15
N ALA A 241 -2.14 -11.74 26.54
CA ALA A 241 -3.27 -12.54 26.12
C ALA A 241 -3.48 -12.52 24.59
N ALA A 242 -3.21 -11.39 23.94
CA ALA A 242 -3.31 -11.26 22.49
C ALA A 242 -2.18 -11.99 21.75
N GLU A 243 -0.96 -12.00 22.31
CA GLU A 243 0.16 -12.79 21.82
C GLU A 243 -0.08 -14.30 22.00
N ASP A 244 -0.59 -14.72 23.17
CA ASP A 244 -0.95 -16.12 23.44
C ASP A 244 -2.02 -16.63 22.46
N LEU A 245 -3.01 -15.78 22.14
CA LEU A 245 -4.04 -16.09 21.14
C LEU A 245 -3.44 -16.29 19.74
N ALA A 246 -2.50 -15.42 19.35
CA ALA A 246 -1.78 -15.53 18.08
C ALA A 246 -0.91 -16.79 18.03
N ALA A 247 -0.18 -17.10 19.10
CA ALA A 247 0.63 -18.32 19.20
C ALA A 247 -0.21 -19.61 19.06
N GLY A 248 -1.47 -19.59 19.51
CA GLY A 248 -2.43 -20.69 19.34
C GLY A 248 -3.11 -20.75 17.97
N THR A 249 -2.92 -19.74 17.11
CA THR A 249 -3.64 -19.57 15.84
C THR A 249 -2.65 -19.25 14.72
N PRO A 250 -2.13 -20.26 13.97
CA PRO A 250 -1.01 -20.08 13.04
C PRO A 250 -1.16 -18.97 11.99
N GLU A 251 -2.39 -18.64 11.61
CA GLU A 251 -2.72 -17.62 10.60
C GLU A 251 -2.91 -16.21 11.20
N LEU A 252 -2.85 -16.07 12.52
CA LEU A 252 -3.05 -14.81 13.23
C LEU A 252 -1.71 -14.28 13.72
N ALA A 253 -1.38 -13.06 13.29
CA ALA A 253 -0.35 -12.24 13.92
C ALA A 253 -1.02 -11.09 14.67
N VAL A 254 -0.50 -10.75 15.85
CA VAL A 254 -0.92 -9.59 16.63
C VAL A 254 0.32 -8.76 16.98
N THR A 255 0.20 -7.44 16.97
CA THR A 255 1.30 -6.55 17.31
C THR A 255 0.81 -5.37 18.15
N ALA A 256 1.27 -5.27 19.39
CA ALA A 256 1.08 -4.06 20.20
C ALA A 256 2.04 -2.97 19.72
N ALA A 257 1.59 -2.16 18.76
CA ALA A 257 2.44 -1.21 18.05
C ALA A 257 2.73 0.08 18.84
N ARG A 258 1.83 0.48 19.76
CA ARG A 258 1.94 1.74 20.49
C ARG A 258 1.24 1.69 21.83
N LEU A 259 1.87 2.29 22.85
CA LEU A 259 1.26 2.56 24.16
C LEU A 259 1.46 4.03 24.54
N LEU A 260 0.38 4.67 24.99
CA LEU A 260 0.42 5.96 25.68
C LEU A 260 -0.11 5.75 27.09
N VAL A 261 0.69 6.15 28.09
CA VAL A 261 0.36 5.97 29.51
C VAL A 261 0.12 7.35 30.12
N GLU A 262 -0.86 7.47 31.01
CA GLU A 262 -1.15 8.71 31.74
C GLU A 262 -1.31 8.37 33.24
N PRO A 263 -0.66 9.11 34.18
CA PRO A 263 0.18 10.29 33.96
C PRO A 263 1.63 9.98 33.56
N ASN A 264 2.00 8.71 33.35
CA ASN A 264 3.36 8.28 32.99
C ASN A 264 4.45 8.68 34.01
N ALA A 265 4.16 8.55 35.31
CA ALA A 265 5.06 8.93 36.39
C ALA A 265 5.47 7.71 37.22
N LEU A 266 6.76 7.63 37.58
CA LEU A 266 7.35 6.50 38.31
C LEU A 266 6.66 6.21 39.66
N THR A 267 6.16 7.25 40.31
CA THR A 267 5.57 7.19 41.66
C THR A 267 4.04 7.15 41.66
N THR A 268 3.41 6.95 40.50
CA THR A 268 1.95 7.00 40.35
C THR A 268 1.44 5.73 39.66
N VAL A 269 0.40 5.13 40.22
CA VAL A 269 -0.38 4.08 39.57
C VAL A 269 -1.02 4.67 38.30
N PRO A 270 -0.79 4.10 37.11
CA PRO A 270 -1.34 4.65 35.87
C PRO A 270 -2.88 4.66 35.83
N ALA A 271 -3.42 5.83 35.52
CA ALA A 271 -4.87 6.06 35.46
C ALA A 271 -5.46 5.75 34.10
N ARG A 272 -4.68 5.84 33.03
CA ARG A 272 -5.15 5.58 31.68
C ARG A 272 -4.03 5.04 30.81
N VAL A 273 -4.39 4.09 29.95
CA VAL A 273 -3.52 3.61 28.88
C VAL A 273 -4.32 3.55 27.60
N ARG A 274 -3.77 4.14 26.54
CA ARG A 274 -4.23 3.92 25.16
C ARG A 274 -3.24 2.97 24.48
N LEU A 275 -3.75 1.87 23.94
CA LEU A 275 -3.00 0.80 23.30
C LEU A 275 -3.48 0.65 21.86
N TRP A 276 -2.55 0.48 20.92
CA TRP A 276 -2.87 0.11 19.53
C TRP A 276 -2.41 -1.31 19.26
N LEU A 277 -3.36 -2.16 18.86
CA LEU A 277 -3.17 -3.54 18.40
C LEU A 277 -3.39 -3.63 16.89
#